data_AF-E0VWF0-F1
#
_entry.id   AF-E0VWF0-F1
#
_cell.length_a   1.000
_cell.length_b   1.000
_cell.length_c   1.000
_cell.angle_alpha   90.00
_cell.angle_beta   90.00
_cell.angle_gamma   90.00
#
_symmetry.space_group_name_H-M   'P 1'
#
loop_
_entity.id
_entity.type
_entity.pdbx_description
1 polymer ?
#
loop_
_entity_poly.entity_id
_entity_poly.type
_entity_poly.pdbx_seq_one_letter_code
_entity_poly.pdbx_strand_id
1 'polypeptide(L)'
;MSNAVVLFISLSVYFIVAILYGAEVFSKYEETFMFSLILTTLTIYPPCITLSHNSVWALILGSKPHNKLEELHYQNIYLTVLGAWLGAFVIPLDWDRPWQIWPIPCSFDDCILSWTCSLTSKYYA
;
A
#
# COMPACT_ATOMS: atom_id res chain seq x y z
N MET A 1 17.57 2.34 12.05
CA MET A 1 16.52 3.36 12.25
C MET A 1 15.47 2.77 13.18
N SER A 2 14.53 3.53 13.70
CA SER A 2 13.39 2.93 14.42
C SER A 2 12.32 2.53 13.42
N ASN A 3 11.58 1.44 13.65
CA ASN A 3 10.45 1.04 12.80
C ASN A 3 9.41 2.18 12.67
N ALA A 4 9.30 3.04 13.68
CA ALA A 4 8.48 4.24 13.63
C ALA A 4 8.94 5.21 12.53
N VAL A 5 10.25 5.40 12.37
CA VAL A 5 10.81 6.27 11.33
C VAL A 5 10.50 5.71 9.94
N VAL A 6 10.58 4.39 9.78
CA VAL A 6 10.24 3.72 8.52
C VAL A 6 8.78 3.97 8.15
N LEU A 7 7.85 3.87 9.10
CA LEU A 7 6.42 4.15 8.89
C LEU A 7 6.17 5.62 8.50
N PHE A 8 6.83 6.57 9.15
CA PHE A 8 6.72 7.99 8.78
C PHE A 8 7.26 8.26 7.37
N ILE A 9 8.41 7.68 7.02
CA ILE A 9 8.99 7.81 5.68
C ILE A 9 8.05 7.22 4.64
N SER A 10 7.51 6.01 4.85
CA SER A 10 6.60 5.39 3.89
C SER A 10 5.30 6.19 3.71
N LEU A 11 4.75 6.74 4.80
CA LEU A 11 3.56 7.59 4.75
C LEU A 11 3.80 8.82 3.87
N SER A 12 4.92 9.53 4.10
CA SER A 12 5.29 10.69 3.29
C SER A 12 5.54 10.32 1.83
N VAL A 13 6.20 9.19 1.56
CA VAL A 13 6.45 8.71 0.19
C VAL A 13 5.13 8.41 -0.52
N TYR A 14 4.21 7.65 0.08
CA TYR A 14 2.92 7.37 -0.55
C TYR A 14 2.09 8.61 -0.81
N PHE A 15 2.09 9.56 0.13
CA PHE A 15 1.40 10.84 -0.05
C PHE A 15 1.97 11.63 -1.25
N ILE A 16 3.29 11.74 -1.35
CA ILE A 16 3.96 12.41 -2.48
C ILE A 16 3.68 11.69 -3.79
N VAL A 17 3.78 10.36 -3.81
CA VAL A 17 3.51 9.55 -5.01
C VAL A 17 2.07 9.74 -5.47
N ALA A 18 1.08 9.70 -4.57
CA ALA A 18 -0.32 9.93 -4.94
C ALA A 18 -0.53 11.31 -5.59
N ILE A 19 0.13 12.35 -5.07
CA ILE A 19 0.11 13.69 -5.68
C ILE A 19 0.75 13.69 -7.07
N LEU A 20 1.90 13.04 -7.25
CA LEU A 20 2.58 12.96 -8.55
C LEU A 20 1.75 12.22 -9.60
N TYR A 21 0.93 11.26 -9.18
CA TYR A 21 -0.01 10.54 -10.05
C TYR A 21 -1.32 11.29 -10.32
N GLY A 22 -1.45 12.53 -9.84
CA GLY A 22 -2.56 13.43 -10.19
C GLY A 22 -3.63 13.60 -9.12
N ALA A 23 -3.40 13.15 -7.87
CA ALA A 23 -4.29 13.50 -6.77
C ALA A 23 -4.27 15.03 -6.53
N GLU A 24 -5.45 15.63 -6.40
CA GLU A 24 -5.60 17.07 -6.20
C GLU A 24 -5.04 17.53 -4.85
N VAL A 25 -3.93 18.28 -4.88
CA VAL A 25 -3.19 18.74 -3.68
C VAL A 25 -4.02 19.64 -2.77
N PHE A 26 -4.85 20.52 -3.33
CA PHE A 26 -5.48 21.61 -2.57
C PHE A 26 -6.94 21.34 -2.18
N SER A 27 -7.67 20.52 -2.96
CA SER A 27 -9.08 20.23 -2.67
C SER A 27 -9.29 18.93 -1.90
N LYS A 28 -8.36 17.96 -1.99
CA LYS A 28 -8.54 16.60 -1.45
C LYS A 28 -7.33 16.09 -0.66
N TYR A 29 -6.76 16.96 0.17
CA TYR A 29 -5.58 16.62 0.97
C TYR A 29 -5.91 15.61 2.07
N GLU A 30 -7.12 15.65 2.65
CA GLU A 30 -7.55 14.71 3.70
C GLU A 30 -7.71 13.30 3.14
N GLU A 31 -8.33 13.18 1.97
CA GLU A 31 -8.53 11.92 1.25
C GLU A 31 -7.20 11.29 0.86
N THR A 32 -6.29 12.10 0.32
CA THR A 32 -4.96 11.65 -0.09
C THR A 32 -4.13 11.23 1.12
N PHE A 33 -4.27 11.94 2.24
CA PHE A 33 -3.63 11.55 3.51
C PHE A 33 -4.20 10.23 4.05
N MET A 34 -5.52 10.08 4.12
CA MET A 34 -6.15 8.84 4.55
C MET A 34 -5.76 7.66 3.66
N PHE A 35 -5.71 7.85 2.34
CA PHE A 35 -5.24 6.83 1.41
C PHE A 35 -3.78 6.43 1.65
N SER A 36 -2.89 7.40 1.86
CA SER A 36 -1.48 7.11 2.20
C SER A 36 -1.33 6.36 3.52
N LEU A 37 -2.24 6.61 4.48
CA LEU A 37 -2.30 5.91 5.76
C LEU A 37 -2.77 4.47 5.59
N ILE A 38 -3.78 4.22 4.75
CA ILE A 38 -4.24 2.87 4.39
C ILE A 38 -3.10 2.09 3.74
N LEU A 39 -2.46 2.65 2.71
CA LEU A 39 -1.32 2.01 2.03
C LEU A 39 -0.19 1.68 3.01
N THR A 40 0.20 2.62 3.88
CA THR A 40 1.25 2.38 4.89
C THR A 40 0.87 1.26 5.85
N THR A 41 -0.40 1.23 6.27
CA THR A 41 -0.93 0.23 7.21
C THR A 41 -1.01 -1.16 6.58
N LEU A 42 -1.32 -1.27 5.28
CA LEU A 42 -1.39 -2.56 4.59
C LEU A 42 0.00 -3.08 4.19
N THR A 43 0.94 -2.20 3.84
CA THR A 43 2.23 -2.57 3.27
C THR A 43 3.36 -2.66 4.30
N ILE A 44 3.56 -1.63 5.13
CA ILE A 44 4.76 -1.48 5.97
C ILE A 44 4.50 -1.85 7.43
N TYR A 45 3.29 -1.64 7.93
CA TYR A 45 2.96 -1.98 9.32
C TYR A 45 3.13 -3.49 9.63
N PRO A 46 2.66 -4.45 8.79
CA PRO A 46 2.85 -5.87 9.05
C PRO A 46 4.32 -6.31 9.14
N PRO A 47 5.22 -5.97 8.18
CA PRO A 47 6.63 -6.34 8.32
C PRO A 47 7.31 -5.63 9.51
N CYS A 48 6.88 -4.42 9.89
CA CYS A 48 7.42 -3.74 11.07
C CYS A 48 7.15 -4.47 12.40
N ILE A 49 6.11 -5.29 12.49
CA ILE A 49 5.80 -6.06 13.71
C ILE A 49 6.36 -7.48 13.68
N THR A 50 6.58 -8.05 12.50
CA THR A 50 7.01 -9.46 12.33
C THR A 50 8.51 -9.62 12.04
N LEU A 51 9.14 -8.65 11.36
CA LEU A 51 10.53 -8.73 10.91
C LEU A 51 11.47 -7.89 11.79
N SER A 52 12.76 -8.22 11.70
CA SER A 52 13.82 -7.37 12.22
C SER A 52 13.90 -6.05 11.44
N HIS A 53 14.35 -4.97 12.08
CA HIS A 53 14.53 -3.66 11.44
C HIS A 53 15.33 -3.75 10.12
N ASN A 54 16.41 -4.52 10.09
CA ASN A 54 17.27 -4.63 8.92
C ASN A 54 16.57 -5.37 7.77
N SER A 55 15.78 -6.40 8.09
CA SER A 55 14.97 -7.13 7.10
C SER A 55 13.86 -6.23 6.51
N VAL A 56 13.20 -5.41 7.33
CA VAL A 56 12.20 -4.44 6.84
C VAL A 56 12.82 -3.46 5.85
N TRP A 57 14.01 -2.94 6.19
CA TRP A 57 14.72 -2.01 5.31
C TRP A 57 15.16 -2.66 3.99
N ALA A 58 15.69 -3.89 4.07
CA ALA A 58 16.05 -4.67 2.89
C ALA A 58 14.84 -4.92 1.98
N LEU A 59 13.67 -5.21 2.57
CA LEU A 59 12.41 -5.43 1.86
C LEU A 59 11.92 -4.17 1.14
N ILE A 60 11.97 -3.01 1.81
CA ILE A 60 11.61 -1.71 1.20
C ILE A 60 12.54 -1.35 0.05
N LEU A 61 13.82 -1.67 0.17
CA LEU A 61 14.81 -1.47 -0.90
C LEU A 61 14.67 -2.45 -2.08
N GLY A 62 13.71 -3.38 -2.02
CA GLY A 62 13.52 -4.39 -3.06
C GLY A 62 14.60 -5.47 -3.06
N SER A 63 15.27 -5.69 -1.94
CA SER A 63 16.23 -6.79 -1.79
C SER A 63 15.51 -8.12 -1.94
N LYS A 64 16.19 -9.12 -2.51
CA LYS A 64 15.61 -10.45 -2.72
C LYS A 64 15.26 -11.06 -1.35
N PRO A 65 14.01 -11.54 -1.14
CA PRO A 65 13.63 -12.16 0.12
C PRO A 65 14.42 -13.45 0.35
N HIS A 66 14.90 -13.65 1.58
CA HIS A 66 15.64 -14.84 1.98
C HIS A 66 14.74 -15.89 2.66
N ASN A 67 13.67 -15.43 3.32
CA ASN A 67 12.75 -16.26 4.06
C ASN A 67 11.35 -16.23 3.43
N LYS A 68 10.58 -17.31 3.60
CA LYS A 68 9.18 -17.38 3.13
C LYS A 68 8.31 -16.26 3.69
N LEU A 69 8.58 -15.83 4.93
CA LEU A 69 7.89 -14.73 5.59
C LEU A 69 8.18 -13.38 4.89
N GLU A 70 9.44 -13.13 4.52
CA GLU A 70 9.82 -11.94 3.74
C GLU A 70 9.20 -11.97 2.34
N GLU A 71 9.14 -13.14 1.70
CA GLU A 71 8.49 -13.32 0.40
C GLU A 71 7.00 -13.01 0.45
N LEU A 72 6.29 -13.48 1.49
CA LEU A 72 4.87 -13.16 1.68
C LEU A 72 4.63 -11.66 1.87
N HIS A 73 5.48 -10.98 2.64
CA HIS A 73 5.38 -9.53 2.78
C HIS A 73 5.69 -8.80 1.47
N TYR A 74 6.70 -9.24 0.73
CA TYR A 74 7.03 -8.68 -0.58
C TYR A 74 5.85 -8.83 -1.57
N GLN A 75 5.23 -10.01 -1.62
CA GLN A 75 4.03 -10.26 -2.42
C GLN A 75 2.86 -9.40 -1.99
N ASN A 76 2.64 -9.24 -0.67
CA ASN A 76 1.58 -8.39 -0.15
C ASN A 76 1.78 -6.93 -0.59
N ILE A 77 2.97 -6.37 -0.44
CA ILE A 77 3.26 -5.00 -0.91
C ILE A 77 2.98 -4.85 -2.40
N TYR A 78 3.48 -5.79 -3.20
CA TYR A 78 3.27 -5.77 -4.65
C TYR A 78 1.77 -5.80 -5.01
N LEU A 79 1.01 -6.70 -4.39
CA LEU A 79 -0.42 -6.85 -4.62
C LEU A 79 -1.23 -5.63 -4.15
N THR A 80 -0.91 -5.06 -2.99
CA THR A 80 -1.57 -3.84 -2.49
C THR A 80 -1.34 -2.65 -3.43
N VAL A 81 -0.10 -2.41 -3.85
CA VAL A 81 0.23 -1.30 -4.76
C VAL A 81 -0.39 -1.52 -6.14
N LEU A 82 -0.40 -2.77 -6.63
CA LEU A 82 -1.07 -3.10 -7.88
C LEU A 82 -2.58 -2.88 -7.79
N GLY A 83 -3.21 -3.18 -6.65
CA GLY A 83 -4.63 -2.93 -6.41
C GLY A 83 -4.97 -1.45 -6.41
N ALA A 84 -4.18 -0.66 -5.68
CA ALA A 84 -4.29 0.79 -5.70
C ALA A 84 -4.18 1.36 -7.12
N TRP A 85 -3.25 0.85 -7.92
CA TRP A 85 -3.06 1.27 -9.30
C TRP A 85 -4.23 0.85 -10.22
N LEU A 86 -4.76 -0.36 -10.06
CA LEU A 86 -5.95 -0.82 -10.80
C LEU A 86 -7.18 0.02 -10.45
N GLY A 87 -7.40 0.34 -9.18
CA GLY A 87 -8.51 1.20 -8.77
C GLY A 87 -8.42 2.60 -9.39
N ALA A 88 -7.21 3.14 -9.54
CA ALA A 88 -6.99 4.43 -10.18
C ALA A 88 -7.41 4.44 -11.66
N PHE A 89 -7.30 3.30 -12.37
CA PHE A 89 -7.73 3.17 -13.76
C PHE A 89 -9.25 3.36 -13.95
N VAL A 90 -10.03 3.12 -12.90
CA VAL A 90 -11.50 3.17 -12.95
C VAL A 90 -12.05 4.59 -12.75
N ILE A 91 -11.23 5.51 -12.22
CA ILE A 91 -11.58 6.92 -11.99
C ILE A 91 -11.93 7.67 -13.29
N PRO A 92 -11.13 7.61 -14.37
CA PRO A 92 -11.44 8.32 -15.61
C PRO A 92 -12.56 7.69 -16.44
N LEU A 93 -13.15 6.57 -15.98
CA LEU A 93 -14.19 5.88 -16.71
C LEU A 93 -15.54 6.57 -16.45
N ASP A 94 -16.25 6.92 -17.52
CA ASP A 94 -17.45 7.78 -17.49
C ASP A 94 -18.72 7.01 -17.05
N TRP A 95 -18.64 6.27 -15.94
CA TRP A 95 -19.78 5.59 -15.34
C TRP A 95 -20.59 6.51 -14.41
N ASP A 96 -20.08 7.71 -14.09
CA ASP A 96 -20.70 8.73 -13.24
C ASP A 96 -21.22 8.18 -11.91
N ARG A 97 -20.42 7.34 -11.24
CA ARG A 97 -20.83 6.69 -9.99
C ARG A 97 -20.13 7.30 -8.77
N PRO A 98 -20.82 7.38 -7.61
CA PRO A 98 -20.23 7.94 -6.39
C PRO A 98 -19.04 7.12 -5.88
N TRP A 99 -18.96 5.83 -6.22
CA TRP A 99 -17.84 4.98 -5.83
C TRP A 99 -16.56 5.25 -6.65
N GLN A 100 -16.64 5.93 -7.81
CA GLN A 100 -15.48 6.27 -8.65
C GLN A 100 -14.67 7.46 -8.12
N ILE A 101 -15.19 8.14 -7.10
CA ILE A 101 -14.58 9.36 -6.57
C ILE A 101 -13.32 8.99 -5.78
N TRP A 102 -12.20 9.68 -6.08
CA TRP A 102 -10.97 9.55 -5.30
C TRP A 102 -11.23 9.76 -3.80
N PRO A 103 -10.75 8.89 -2.89
CA PRO A 103 -9.81 7.77 -3.09
C PRO A 103 -10.49 6.39 -3.04
N ILE A 104 -11.82 6.33 -3.24
CA ILE A 104 -12.66 5.16 -2.95
C ILE A 104 -12.27 3.92 -3.79
N PRO A 105 -12.10 4.00 -5.13
CA PRO A 105 -11.73 2.83 -5.93
C PRO A 105 -10.37 2.25 -5.52
N CYS A 106 -9.38 3.12 -5.34
CA CYS A 106 -8.02 2.72 -5.00
C CYS A 106 -7.96 2.04 -3.63
N SER A 107 -8.67 2.58 -2.65
CA SER A 107 -8.76 2.04 -1.28
C SER A 107 -9.55 0.74 -1.19
N PHE A 108 -10.34 0.39 -2.21
CA PHE A 108 -11.11 -0.83 -2.24
C PHE A 108 -10.29 -1.97 -2.85
N ASP A 109 -9.69 -1.71 -4.01
CA ASP A 109 -8.90 -2.71 -4.75
C ASP A 109 -7.59 -3.07 -4.04
N ASP A 110 -6.94 -2.11 -3.37
CA ASP A 110 -5.74 -2.37 -2.57
C ASP A 110 -6.01 -3.29 -1.36
N CYS A 111 -7.13 -3.08 -0.67
CA CYS A 111 -7.61 -3.87 0.45
C CYS A 111 -7.95 -5.29 0.00
N ILE A 112 -8.64 -5.44 -1.13
CA ILE A 112 -9.00 -6.76 -1.67
C ILE A 112 -7.72 -7.54 -1.98
N LEU A 113 -6.78 -6.97 -2.72
CA LEU A 113 -5.57 -7.68 -3.11
C LEU A 113 -4.67 -7.98 -1.91
N SER A 114 -4.56 -7.07 -0.95
CA SER A 114 -3.85 -7.36 0.32
C SER A 114 -4.51 -8.53 1.09
N TRP A 115 -5.85 -8.55 1.15
CA TRP A 115 -6.58 -9.63 1.81
C TRP A 115 -6.37 -10.97 1.11
N THR A 116 -6.31 -11.00 -0.23
CA THR A 116 -5.99 -12.25 -0.96
C THR A 116 -4.60 -12.78 -0.62
N CYS A 117 -3.60 -11.91 -0.47
CA CYS A 117 -2.27 -12.31 -0.05
C CYS A 117 -2.28 -12.90 1.38
N SER A 118 -3.03 -12.28 2.30
CA SER A 118 -3.21 -12.79 3.66
C SER A 118 -3.87 -14.17 3.71
N LEU A 119 -4.84 -14.42 2.82
CA LEU A 119 -5.44 -15.75 2.67
C LEU A 119 -4.43 -16.77 2.17
N THR A 120 -3.63 -16.45 1.15
CA THR A 120 -2.60 -17.38 0.65
C THR A 120 -1.58 -17.74 1.73
N SER A 121 -1.18 -16.79 2.57
CA SER A 121 -0.29 -17.06 3.72
C SER A 121 -0.82 -18.16 4.64
N LYS A 122 -2.14 -18.22 4.90
CA LYS A 122 -2.76 -19.25 5.76
C LYS A 122 -2.71 -20.66 5.18
N TYR A 123 -2.65 -20.80 3.85
CA TYR A 123 -2.58 -22.13 3.20
C TYR A 123 -1.14 -22.65 3.10
N TYR A 124 -0.16 -21.78 3.32
CA TYR A 124 1.26 -22.08 3.17
C TYR A 124 2.02 -22.13 4.50
N ALA A 125 1.32 -21.94 5.63
CA ALA A 125 1.80 -22.15 7.00
C ALA A 125 1.40 -23.54 7.50
#